data_AF-A0A843C0F5-F1
#
_entry.id   AF-A0A843C0F5-F1
#
_cell.length_a   1.000
_cell.length_b   1.000
_cell.length_c   1.000
_cell.angle_alpha   90.00
_cell.angle_beta   90.00
_cell.angle_gamma   90.00
#
_symmetry.space_group_name_H-M   'P 1'
#
loop_
_entity.id
_entity.type
_entity.pdbx_description
1 polymer ?
#
loop_
_entity_poly.entity_id
_entity_poly.type
_entity_poly.pdbx_seq_one_letter_code
_entity_poly.pdbx_strand_id
1 'polypeptide(L)'
;MTEKIETRVEKHPLEEVSFFGVYAKGQTYLNILYMILLMPIGIVFFTYAVTVFSTAVGLLVTFVGIFILYFFFLSLPYLMVVQGWLMKLSTGIELPKQEITFDENRTLMQKSMDALKNKVIWKTFFYFLFFAMPLGILTFTLVVTLISVGLSITFAFLGPLIEWAVTGVTLTEWWITPAVRIILIIGCAISPFVGFPLLTAILHLNNRLAVWHGRLVVKILTR
;
A
#
# COMPACT_ATOMS: atom_id res chain seq x y z
N MET A 1 9.91 19.53 21.20
CA MET A 1 10.62 18.58 20.31
C MET A 1 9.71 17.99 19.22
N THR A 2 8.39 18.10 19.37
CA THR A 2 7.35 17.75 18.37
C THR A 2 7.24 18.76 17.21
N GLU A 3 7.63 20.02 17.43
CA GLU A 3 7.50 21.11 16.46
C GLU A 3 8.55 21.08 15.34
N LYS A 4 9.66 20.36 15.54
CA LYS A 4 10.81 20.37 14.60
C LYS A 4 10.78 19.24 13.56
N ILE A 5 9.75 18.39 13.58
CA ILE A 5 9.54 17.32 12.59
C ILE A 5 8.60 17.78 11.47
N GLU A 6 7.75 18.78 11.72
CA GLU A 6 6.84 19.34 10.71
C GLU A 6 7.56 20.17 9.64
N THR A 7 8.77 20.66 9.90
CA THR A 7 9.50 21.58 9.01
C THR A 7 10.39 20.91 7.95
N ARG A 8 10.40 19.57 7.88
CA ARG A 8 11.07 18.83 6.79
C ARG A 8 10.17 17.78 6.14
N VAL A 9 8.88 18.08 6.06
CA VAL A 9 8.07 17.52 4.98
C VAL A 9 8.14 18.57 3.88
N GLU A 10 9.13 18.45 2.99
CA GLU A 10 9.11 19.16 1.71
C GLU A 10 7.69 19.00 1.14
N LYS A 11 7.07 20.12 0.74
CA LYS A 11 5.73 20.13 0.12
C LYS A 11 5.65 18.94 -0.82
N HIS A 12 4.70 18.04 -0.59
CA HIS A 12 4.56 16.86 -1.44
C HIS A 12 4.45 17.37 -2.89
N PRO A 13 5.19 16.80 -3.86
CA PRO A 13 5.27 17.32 -5.23
C PRO A 13 3.93 17.34 -6.01
N LEU A 14 2.83 17.00 -5.33
CA LEU A 14 1.47 16.96 -5.82
C LEU A 14 0.53 18.02 -5.21
N GLU A 15 0.99 18.93 -4.34
CA GLU A 15 0.15 20.04 -3.85
C GLU A 15 -0.18 21.08 -4.93
N GLU A 16 0.62 21.17 -5.99
CA GLU A 16 0.48 22.15 -7.07
C GLU A 16 0.33 21.47 -8.45
N VAL A 17 -0.54 20.45 -8.56
CA VAL A 17 -0.85 19.84 -9.86
C VAL A 17 -2.19 20.34 -10.36
N SER A 18 -2.21 20.83 -11.60
CA SER A 18 -3.47 21.06 -12.30
C SER A 18 -4.30 19.77 -12.33
N PHE A 19 -5.63 19.91 -12.35
CA PHE A 19 -6.55 18.77 -12.24
C PHE A 19 -6.16 17.62 -13.21
N PHE A 20 -5.87 17.94 -14.47
CA PHE A 20 -5.44 16.96 -15.49
C PHE A 20 -3.93 16.69 -15.55
N GLY A 21 -3.08 17.50 -14.89
CA GLY A 21 -1.63 17.29 -14.89
C GLY A 21 -1.18 16.01 -14.17
N VAL A 22 -2.09 15.35 -13.47
CA VAL A 22 -1.84 14.09 -12.74
C VAL A 22 -1.42 12.94 -13.65
N TYR A 23 -1.95 12.88 -14.87
CA TYR A 23 -1.60 11.85 -15.86
C TYR A 23 -0.15 11.96 -16.36
N ALA A 24 0.42 13.17 -16.36
CA ALA A 24 1.78 13.40 -16.83
C ALA A 24 2.85 13.16 -15.75
N LYS A 25 2.45 13.02 -14.48
CA LYS A 25 3.40 12.87 -13.36
C LYS A 25 3.70 11.41 -13.07
N GLY A 26 4.97 11.02 -13.27
CA GLY A 26 5.48 9.69 -12.91
C GLY A 26 5.20 9.30 -11.45
N GLN A 27 5.17 10.29 -10.53
CA GLN A 27 4.88 10.06 -9.11
C GLN A 27 3.50 9.43 -8.86
N THR A 28 2.48 9.75 -9.66
CA THR A 28 1.15 9.17 -9.51
C THR A 28 1.20 7.66 -9.72
N TYR A 29 1.95 7.21 -10.73
CA TYR A 29 2.09 5.79 -11.03
C TYR A 29 2.91 5.07 -9.97
N LEU A 30 3.94 5.70 -9.40
CA LEU A 30 4.66 5.17 -8.24
C LEU A 30 3.74 5.01 -7.02
N ASN A 31 2.86 5.98 -6.76
CA ASN A 31 1.88 5.90 -5.68
C ASN A 31 0.86 4.76 -5.87
N ILE A 32 0.34 4.58 -7.09
CA ILE A 32 -0.55 3.46 -7.42
C ILE A 32 0.20 2.14 -7.18
N LEU A 33 1.40 2.01 -7.73
CA LEU A 33 2.23 0.81 -7.59
C LEU A 33 2.50 0.50 -6.12
N TYR A 34 2.83 1.51 -5.31
CA TYR A 34 3.04 1.38 -3.89
C TYR A 34 1.80 0.87 -3.16
N MET A 35 0.63 1.48 -3.39
CA MET A 35 -0.62 1.02 -2.78
C MET A 35 -0.97 -0.42 -3.17
N ILE A 36 -0.67 -0.83 -4.41
CA ILE A 36 -0.85 -2.20 -4.86
C ILE A 36 0.14 -3.15 -4.15
N LEU A 37 1.40 -2.74 -4.01
CA LEU A 37 2.46 -3.52 -3.38
C LEU A 37 2.29 -3.66 -1.86
N LEU A 38 1.51 -2.79 -1.20
CA LEU A 38 1.26 -2.90 0.23
C LEU A 38 0.59 -4.22 0.63
N MET A 39 -0.26 -4.81 -0.23
CA MET A 39 -0.86 -6.11 0.04
C MET A 39 0.17 -7.25 0.06
N PRO A 40 0.94 -7.53 -1.02
CA PRO A 40 1.94 -8.60 -0.99
C PRO A 40 3.01 -8.37 0.09
N ILE A 41 3.42 -7.12 0.33
CA ILE A 41 4.35 -6.80 1.42
C ILE A 41 3.74 -7.08 2.79
N GLY A 42 2.49 -6.68 3.01
CA GLY A 42 1.76 -6.94 4.24
C GLY A 42 1.62 -8.43 4.52
N ILE A 43 1.36 -9.24 3.49
CA ILE A 43 1.33 -10.71 3.58
C ILE A 43 2.70 -11.24 4.01
N VAL A 44 3.78 -10.85 3.31
CA VAL A 44 5.14 -11.31 3.63
C VAL A 44 5.51 -10.96 5.08
N PHE A 45 5.26 -9.74 5.52
CA PHE A 45 5.57 -9.31 6.88
C PHE A 45 4.74 -10.04 7.94
N PHE A 46 3.43 -10.19 7.71
CA PHE A 46 2.57 -10.92 8.62
C PHE A 46 2.96 -12.39 8.71
N THR A 47 3.12 -13.07 7.58
CA THR A 47 3.51 -14.49 7.54
C THR A 47 4.88 -14.68 8.17
N TYR A 48 5.86 -13.83 7.88
CA TYR A 48 7.18 -13.87 8.52
C TYR A 48 7.08 -13.69 10.03
N ALA A 49 6.36 -12.66 10.49
CA ALA A 49 6.20 -12.36 11.90
C ALA A 49 5.55 -13.52 12.66
N VAL A 50 4.46 -14.08 12.14
CA VAL A 50 3.75 -15.18 12.79
C VAL A 50 4.58 -16.47 12.77
N THR A 51 5.13 -16.85 11.61
CA THR A 51 5.86 -18.12 11.47
C THR A 51 7.11 -18.15 12.33
N VAL A 52 8.00 -17.17 12.17
CA VAL A 52 9.29 -17.16 12.88
C VAL A 52 9.08 -16.96 14.38
N PHE A 53 8.15 -16.09 14.79
CA PHE A 53 7.86 -15.91 16.21
C PHE A 53 7.26 -17.17 16.85
N SER A 54 6.27 -17.79 16.22
CA SER A 54 5.67 -19.04 16.74
C SER A 54 6.70 -20.17 16.82
N THR A 55 7.57 -20.32 15.81
CA THR A 55 8.67 -21.29 15.84
C THR A 55 9.69 -20.97 16.93
N ALA A 56 10.09 -19.70 17.07
CA ALA A 56 11.04 -19.28 18.09
C ALA A 56 10.52 -19.55 19.50
N VAL A 57 9.27 -19.16 19.78
CA VAL A 57 8.61 -19.37 21.07
C VAL A 57 8.41 -20.86 21.36
N GLY A 58 7.98 -21.65 20.37
CA GLY A 58 7.83 -23.10 20.53
C GLY A 58 9.13 -23.83 20.82
N LEU A 59 10.26 -23.31 20.33
CA LEU A 59 11.60 -23.85 20.56
C LEU A 59 12.32 -23.24 21.77
N LEU A 60 11.68 -22.37 22.58
CA LEU A 60 12.35 -21.72 23.72
C LEU A 60 12.89 -22.68 24.76
N VAL A 61 12.32 -23.88 24.87
CA VAL A 61 12.82 -24.95 25.76
C VAL A 61 14.22 -25.42 25.32
N THR A 62 14.55 -25.23 24.05
CA THR A 62 15.85 -25.57 23.48
C THR A 62 16.74 -24.34 23.37
N PHE A 63 18.06 -24.55 23.36
CA PHE A 63 19.02 -23.48 23.10
C PHE A 63 18.76 -22.83 21.72
N VAL A 64 18.34 -23.62 20.73
CA VAL A 64 18.05 -23.17 19.35
C VAL A 64 16.96 -22.09 19.31
N GLY A 65 15.91 -22.20 20.13
CA GLY A 65 14.83 -21.21 20.16
C GLY A 65 15.32 -19.81 20.52
N ILE A 66 16.29 -19.70 21.44
CA ILE A 66 16.90 -18.43 21.82
C ILE A 66 17.64 -17.80 20.64
N PHE A 67 18.36 -18.59 19.82
CA PHE A 67 19.02 -18.07 18.62
C PHE A 67 18.01 -17.57 17.60
N ILE A 68 16.98 -18.36 17.31
CA ILE A 68 15.95 -17.97 16.35
C ILE A 68 15.27 -16.68 16.82
N LEU A 69 14.94 -16.57 18.11
CA LEU A 69 14.32 -15.38 18.68
C LEU A 69 15.23 -14.14 18.57
N TYR A 70 16.53 -14.30 18.81
CA TYR A 70 17.52 -13.23 18.63
C TYR A 70 17.53 -12.71 17.18
N PHE A 71 17.69 -13.63 16.21
CA PHE A 71 17.72 -13.27 14.79
C PHE A 71 16.40 -12.68 14.31
N PHE A 72 15.27 -13.16 14.86
CA PHE A 72 13.95 -12.61 14.57
C PHE A 72 13.85 -11.14 15.00
N PHE A 73 14.19 -10.81 16.24
CA PHE A 73 14.12 -9.42 16.68
C PHE A 73 15.14 -8.53 15.97
N LEU A 74 16.30 -9.09 15.62
CA LEU A 74 17.29 -8.39 14.82
C LEU A 74 16.77 -8.10 13.41
N SER A 75 15.99 -8.98 12.78
CA SER A 75 15.54 -8.82 11.39
C SER A 75 14.39 -7.82 11.21
N LEU A 76 13.55 -7.61 12.22
CA LEU A 76 12.36 -6.74 12.13
C LEU A 76 12.68 -5.32 11.63
N PRO A 77 13.68 -4.60 12.18
CA PRO A 77 14.05 -3.27 11.69
C PRO A 77 14.58 -3.29 10.25
N TYR A 78 15.32 -4.32 9.85
CA TYR A 78 15.82 -4.45 8.48
C TYR A 78 14.69 -4.65 7.48
N LEU A 79 13.66 -5.45 7.82
CA LEU A 79 12.47 -5.57 6.99
C LEU A 79 11.72 -4.23 6.88
N MET A 80 11.70 -3.45 7.96
CA MET A 80 11.09 -2.12 7.96
C MET A 80 11.82 -1.12 7.04
N VAL A 81 13.14 -1.30 6.81
CA VAL A 81 13.90 -0.49 5.83
C VAL A 81 13.35 -0.68 4.41
N VAL A 82 12.97 -1.91 4.04
CA VAL A 82 12.40 -2.18 2.70
C VAL A 82 11.10 -1.39 2.49
N GLN A 83 10.22 -1.41 3.48
CA GLN A 83 8.99 -0.63 3.44
C GLN A 83 9.25 0.88 3.46
N GLY A 84 10.22 1.34 4.26
CA GLY A 84 10.65 2.74 4.30
C GLY A 84 11.20 3.22 2.97
N TRP A 85 11.96 2.38 2.27
CA TRP A 85 12.50 2.69 0.94
C TRP A 85 11.38 2.85 -0.10
N LEU A 86 10.41 1.93 -0.14
CA LEU A 86 9.25 2.03 -1.01
C LEU A 86 8.40 3.27 -0.71
N MET A 87 8.20 3.57 0.57
CA MET A 87 7.47 4.74 1.01
C MET A 87 8.19 6.03 0.62
N LYS A 88 9.52 6.09 0.76
CA LYS A 88 10.34 7.23 0.33
C LYS A 88 10.26 7.41 -1.18
N LEU A 89 10.38 6.33 -1.96
CA LEU A 89 10.29 6.39 -3.42
C LEU A 89 8.92 6.93 -3.89
N SER A 90 7.86 6.55 -3.19
CA SER A 90 6.48 6.81 -3.63
C SER A 90 5.90 8.10 -3.08
N THR A 91 6.17 8.43 -1.83
CA THR A 91 5.58 9.60 -1.16
C THR A 91 6.60 10.68 -0.81
N GLY A 92 7.90 10.41 -0.96
CA GLY A 92 8.98 11.27 -0.48
C GLY A 92 9.14 11.26 1.05
N ILE A 93 8.23 10.61 1.80
CA ILE A 93 8.28 10.56 3.26
C ILE A 93 9.32 9.52 3.68
N GLU A 94 10.31 9.95 4.47
CA GLU A 94 11.31 9.06 5.05
C GLU A 94 10.82 8.52 6.40
N LEU A 95 10.96 7.21 6.62
CA LEU A 95 10.81 6.66 7.97
C LEU A 95 12.00 7.09 8.82
N PRO A 96 11.77 7.50 10.09
CA PRO A 96 12.86 7.69 11.05
C PRO A 96 13.69 6.41 11.11
N LYS A 97 15.03 6.55 11.00
CA LYS A 97 15.92 5.40 11.14
C LYS A 97 15.71 4.79 12.52
N GLN A 98 15.34 3.52 12.54
CA GLN A 98 15.29 2.74 13.77
C GLN A 98 16.73 2.28 14.07
N GLU A 99 17.51 3.12 14.76
CA GLU A 99 18.85 2.73 15.21
C GLU A 99 18.70 1.73 16.36
N ILE A 100 19.03 0.47 16.11
CA ILE A 100 19.11 -0.57 17.13
C ILE A 100 20.56 -1.02 17.23
N THR A 101 21.32 -0.35 18.08
CA THR A 101 22.67 -0.76 18.44
C THR A 101 22.60 -1.70 19.64
N PHE A 102 22.94 -2.97 19.41
CA PHE A 102 23.21 -3.90 20.50
C PHE A 102 24.69 -3.82 20.86
N ASP A 103 25.00 -3.76 22.16
CA ASP A 103 26.38 -3.80 22.65
C ASP A 103 27.05 -5.11 22.22
N GLU A 104 28.14 -5.00 21.44
CA GLU A 104 28.84 -6.16 20.87
C GLU A 104 29.36 -7.12 21.94
N ASN A 105 29.73 -6.60 23.11
CA ASN A 105 30.35 -7.34 24.21
C ASN A 105 29.37 -8.23 25.01
N ARG A 106 28.06 -8.15 24.75
CA ARG A 106 27.05 -8.93 25.47
C ARG A 106 26.83 -10.31 24.86
N THR A 107 26.48 -11.28 25.71
CA THR A 107 26.13 -12.64 25.28
C THR A 107 24.82 -12.64 24.46
N LEU A 108 24.62 -13.62 23.58
CA LEU A 108 23.39 -13.73 22.77
C LEU A 108 22.11 -13.79 23.62
N MET A 109 22.19 -14.43 24.78
CA MET A 109 21.09 -14.45 25.76
C MET A 109 20.77 -13.04 26.26
N GLN A 110 21.79 -12.26 26.65
CA GLN A 110 21.62 -10.88 27.09
C GLN A 110 21.09 -9.99 25.95
N LYS A 111 21.60 -10.14 24.72
CA LYS A 111 21.10 -9.39 23.56
C LYS A 111 19.63 -9.71 23.25
N SER A 112 19.22 -10.97 23.40
CA SER A 112 17.82 -11.39 23.27
C SER A 112 16.93 -10.76 24.35
N MET A 113 17.40 -10.75 25.61
CA MET A 113 16.70 -10.10 26.72
C MET A 113 16.63 -8.58 26.55
N ASP A 114 17.66 -7.96 26.00
CA ASP A 114 17.69 -6.52 25.68
C ASP A 114 16.72 -6.20 24.53
N ALA A 115 16.67 -7.05 23.49
CA ALA A 115 15.72 -6.93 22.40
C ALA A 115 14.26 -7.04 22.88
N LEU A 116 13.98 -7.98 23.80
CA LEU A 116 12.68 -8.12 24.46
C LEU A 116 12.28 -6.90 25.30
N LYS A 117 13.23 -6.09 25.76
CA LYS A 117 12.93 -4.83 26.49
C LYS A 117 12.81 -3.63 25.57
N ASN A 118 13.21 -3.76 24.31
CA ASN A 118 13.24 -2.64 23.37
C ASN A 118 11.84 -2.35 22.81
N LYS A 119 11.28 -1.20 23.18
CA LYS A 119 9.96 -0.75 22.72
C LYS A 119 9.86 -0.62 21.19
N VAL A 120 10.94 -0.24 20.50
CA VAL A 120 10.94 -0.05 19.03
C VAL A 120 10.74 -1.38 18.30
N ILE A 121 11.38 -2.44 18.78
CA ILE A 121 11.25 -3.78 18.22
C ILE A 121 9.82 -4.28 18.38
N TRP A 122 9.25 -4.15 19.58
CA TRP A 122 7.85 -4.52 19.82
C TRP A 122 6.86 -3.72 18.98
N LYS A 123 7.06 -2.41 18.81
CA LYS A 123 6.22 -1.60 17.92
C LYS A 123 6.25 -2.11 16.48
N THR A 124 7.44 -2.44 15.97
CA THR A 124 7.61 -2.97 14.61
C THR A 124 6.98 -4.36 14.48
N PHE A 125 7.15 -5.22 15.48
CA PHE A 125 6.49 -6.53 15.55
C PHE A 125 4.96 -6.41 15.54
N PHE A 126 4.38 -5.58 16.42
CA PHE A 126 2.94 -5.36 16.47
C PHE A 126 2.40 -4.70 15.20
N TYR A 127 3.19 -3.84 14.56
CA TYR A 127 2.86 -3.31 13.25
C TYR A 127 2.74 -4.43 12.21
N PHE A 128 3.70 -5.36 12.13
CA PHE A 128 3.62 -6.51 11.21
C PHE A 128 2.46 -7.46 11.54
N LEU A 129 2.18 -7.68 12.82
CA LEU A 129 1.15 -8.62 13.25
C LEU A 129 -0.27 -8.10 13.02
N PHE A 130 -0.53 -6.83 13.32
CA PHE A 130 -1.90 -6.29 13.35
C PHE A 130 -2.20 -5.29 12.25
N PHE A 131 -1.22 -4.54 11.76
CA PHE A 131 -1.47 -3.41 10.87
C PHE A 131 -1.03 -3.66 9.43
N ALA A 132 0.10 -4.35 9.21
CA ALA A 132 0.69 -4.51 7.87
C ALA A 132 -0.27 -5.20 6.89
N MET A 133 -0.87 -6.34 7.28
CA MET A 133 -1.78 -7.08 6.40
C MET A 133 -3.15 -6.40 6.23
N PRO A 134 -3.89 -6.00 7.29
CA PRO A 134 -5.19 -5.37 7.10
C PRO A 134 -5.11 -4.06 6.34
N LEU A 135 -4.09 -3.23 6.61
CA LEU A 135 -3.90 -1.97 5.91
C LEU A 135 -3.51 -2.20 4.44
N GLY A 136 -2.69 -3.21 4.16
CA GLY A 136 -2.37 -3.63 2.80
C GLY A 136 -3.61 -4.09 2.02
N ILE A 137 -4.47 -4.90 2.64
CA ILE A 137 -5.73 -5.34 2.02
C ILE A 137 -6.66 -4.16 1.74
N LEU A 138 -6.85 -3.27 2.72
CA LEU A 138 -7.73 -2.10 2.57
C LEU A 138 -7.26 -1.18 1.45
N THR A 139 -5.98 -0.82 1.44
CA THR A 139 -5.42 0.09 0.43
C THR A 139 -5.42 -0.54 -0.96
N PHE A 140 -4.98 -1.80 -1.09
CA PHE A 140 -5.03 -2.54 -2.35
C PHE A 140 -6.45 -2.63 -2.89
N THR A 141 -7.40 -3.10 -2.08
CA THR A 141 -8.79 -3.30 -2.51
C THR A 141 -9.41 -1.99 -2.95
N LEU A 142 -9.22 -0.91 -2.17
CA LEU A 142 -9.75 0.40 -2.51
C LEU A 142 -9.13 0.92 -3.82
N VAL A 143 -7.82 0.84 -4.00
CA VAL A 143 -7.15 1.36 -5.19
C VAL A 143 -7.51 0.56 -6.43
N VAL A 144 -7.50 -0.77 -6.35
CA VAL A 144 -7.86 -1.64 -7.47
C VAL A 144 -9.33 -1.44 -7.85
N THR A 145 -10.24 -1.37 -6.89
CA THR A 145 -11.67 -1.15 -7.18
C THR A 145 -11.93 0.22 -7.80
N LEU A 146 -11.38 1.30 -7.22
CA LEU A 146 -11.57 2.64 -7.77
C LEU A 146 -10.98 2.78 -9.17
N ILE A 147 -9.74 2.30 -9.39
CA ILE A 147 -9.12 2.37 -10.73
C ILE A 147 -9.89 1.51 -11.73
N SER A 148 -10.33 0.31 -11.35
CA SER A 148 -11.12 -0.56 -12.23
C SER A 148 -12.45 0.08 -12.63
N VAL A 149 -13.17 0.67 -11.68
CA VAL A 149 -14.44 1.38 -11.94
C VAL A 149 -14.18 2.62 -12.80
N GLY A 150 -13.16 3.42 -12.48
CA GLY A 150 -12.81 4.61 -13.24
C GLY A 150 -12.45 4.28 -14.69
N LEU A 151 -11.60 3.27 -14.92
CA LEU A 151 -11.26 2.79 -16.26
C LEU A 151 -12.47 2.21 -16.99
N SER A 152 -13.29 1.40 -16.31
CA SER A 152 -14.48 0.80 -16.91
C SER A 152 -15.46 1.86 -17.40
N ILE A 153 -15.71 2.93 -16.63
CA ILE A 153 -16.63 4.00 -17.05
C ILE A 153 -16.01 4.83 -18.17
N THR A 154 -14.72 5.20 -18.06
CA THR A 154 -14.01 5.96 -19.10
C THR A 154 -14.01 5.25 -20.44
N PHE A 155 -13.81 3.93 -20.44
CA PHE A 155 -13.68 3.13 -21.67
C PHE A 155 -14.94 2.33 -22.01
N ALA A 156 -16.07 2.51 -21.31
CA ALA A 156 -17.31 1.78 -21.59
C ALA A 156 -17.80 1.96 -23.04
N PHE A 157 -17.54 3.12 -23.65
CA PHE A 157 -17.85 3.38 -25.06
C PHE A 157 -17.18 2.41 -26.06
N LEU A 158 -16.07 1.76 -25.67
CA LEU A 158 -15.42 0.73 -26.49
C LEU A 158 -16.16 -0.61 -26.46
N GLY A 159 -17.04 -0.83 -25.47
CA GLY A 159 -17.77 -2.09 -25.29
C GLY A 159 -18.49 -2.56 -26.56
N PRO A 160 -19.35 -1.74 -27.19
CA PRO A 160 -20.05 -2.10 -28.43
C PRO A 160 -19.09 -2.38 -29.60
N LEU A 161 -17.95 -1.68 -29.67
CA LEU A 161 -16.94 -1.89 -30.71
C LEU A 161 -16.21 -3.23 -30.54
N ILE A 162 -15.88 -3.58 -29.29
CA ILE A 162 -15.25 -4.85 -28.94
C ILE A 162 -16.23 -6.00 -29.20
N GLU A 163 -17.49 -5.83 -28.82
CA GLU A 163 -18.55 -6.81 -29.07
C GLU A 163 -18.69 -7.11 -30.57
N TRP A 164 -18.78 -6.06 -31.39
CA TRP A 164 -18.85 -6.19 -32.84
C TRP A 164 -17.65 -6.94 -33.42
N ALA A 165 -16.44 -6.62 -32.95
CA ALA A 165 -15.22 -7.26 -33.43
C ALA A 165 -15.18 -8.77 -33.09
N VAL A 166 -15.79 -9.19 -31.99
CA VAL A 166 -15.79 -10.58 -31.51
C VAL A 166 -16.96 -11.39 -32.09
N THR A 167 -18.16 -10.82 -32.17
CA THR A 167 -19.40 -11.54 -32.51
C THR A 167 -19.96 -11.18 -33.88
N GLY A 168 -19.52 -10.09 -34.50
CA GLY A 168 -20.11 -9.50 -35.70
C GLY A 168 -21.42 -8.74 -35.44
N VAL A 169 -21.87 -8.66 -34.18
CA VAL A 169 -23.11 -8.01 -33.75
C VAL A 169 -22.79 -6.92 -32.73
N THR A 170 -23.48 -5.78 -32.80
CA THR A 170 -23.39 -4.71 -31.78
C THR A 170 -24.63 -4.72 -30.89
N LEU A 171 -24.44 -4.57 -29.58
CA LEU A 171 -25.49 -4.40 -28.56
C LEU A 171 -26.47 -5.57 -28.55
N THR A 172 -25.90 -6.75 -28.27
CA THR A 172 -26.35 -8.14 -28.47
C THR A 172 -27.86 -8.37 -28.43
N GLU A 173 -28.39 -8.64 -29.63
CA GLU A 173 -29.50 -9.57 -29.94
C GLU A 173 -30.95 -9.18 -29.60
N TRP A 174 -31.89 -9.83 -30.30
CA TRP A 174 -33.34 -9.55 -30.34
C TRP A 174 -34.04 -9.55 -28.96
N TRP A 175 -33.40 -10.10 -27.93
CA TRP A 175 -33.91 -10.14 -26.55
C TRP A 175 -33.72 -8.84 -25.77
N ILE A 176 -32.85 -7.93 -26.21
CA ILE A 176 -32.74 -6.59 -25.60
C ILE A 176 -33.85 -5.71 -26.18
N THR A 177 -34.74 -5.22 -25.31
CA THR A 177 -35.81 -4.32 -25.75
C THR A 177 -35.21 -3.04 -26.35
N PRO A 178 -35.85 -2.44 -27.38
CA PRO A 178 -35.35 -1.22 -28.03
C PRO A 178 -35.06 -0.08 -27.04
N ALA A 179 -35.85 0.02 -25.96
CA ALA A 179 -35.64 1.01 -24.90
C ALA A 179 -34.31 0.84 -24.17
N VAL A 180 -33.94 -0.39 -23.78
CA VAL A 180 -32.67 -0.67 -23.09
C VAL A 180 -31.48 -0.42 -24.00
N ARG A 181 -31.60 -0.77 -25.30
CA ARG A 181 -30.56 -0.50 -26.29
C ARG A 181 -30.25 1.00 -26.42
N ILE A 182 -31.28 1.85 -26.46
CA ILE A 182 -31.11 3.31 -26.50
C ILE A 182 -30.40 3.82 -25.25
N ILE A 183 -30.78 3.32 -24.06
CA ILE A 183 -30.12 3.68 -22.79
C ILE A 183 -28.64 3.29 -22.81
N LEU A 184 -28.29 2.10 -23.31
CA LEU A 184 -26.90 1.65 -23.40
C LEU A 184 -26.08 2.50 -24.38
N ILE A 185 -26.63 2.87 -25.54
CA ILE A 185 -25.96 3.74 -26.51
C ILE A 185 -25.69 5.11 -25.89
N ILE A 186 -26.70 5.71 -25.27
CA ILE A 186 -26.57 7.02 -24.59
C ILE A 186 -25.55 6.91 -23.44
N GLY A 187 -25.62 5.85 -22.65
CA GLY A 187 -24.69 5.58 -21.56
C GLY A 187 -23.24 5.46 -22.06
N CYS A 188 -23.01 4.71 -23.14
CA CYS A 188 -21.71 4.59 -23.80
C CYS A 188 -21.22 5.93 -24.35
N ALA A 189 -22.09 6.73 -24.97
CA ALA A 189 -21.72 8.04 -25.51
C ALA A 189 -21.34 9.05 -24.42
N ILE A 190 -22.01 9.01 -23.26
CA ILE A 190 -21.75 9.89 -22.12
C ILE A 190 -20.56 9.39 -21.27
N SER A 191 -20.26 8.09 -21.33
CA SER A 191 -19.28 7.43 -20.47
C SER A 191 -17.90 8.10 -20.41
N PRO A 192 -17.29 8.57 -21.53
CA PRO A 192 -15.98 9.22 -21.46
C PRO A 192 -16.04 10.56 -20.75
N PHE A 193 -17.11 11.32 -20.94
CA PHE A 193 -17.29 12.65 -20.35
C PHE A 193 -17.47 12.60 -18.83
N VAL A 194 -18.06 11.51 -18.32
CA VAL A 194 -18.18 11.26 -16.87
C VAL A 194 -16.95 10.54 -16.33
N GLY A 195 -16.44 9.56 -17.07
CA GLY A 195 -15.33 8.70 -16.68
C GLY A 195 -14.01 9.45 -16.56
N PHE A 196 -13.64 10.31 -17.52
CA PHE A 196 -12.37 11.03 -17.47
C PHE A 196 -12.25 11.93 -16.23
N PRO A 197 -13.24 12.79 -15.89
CA PRO A 197 -13.20 13.56 -14.64
C PRO A 197 -13.18 12.67 -13.39
N LEU A 198 -13.97 11.60 -13.38
CA LEU A 198 -14.02 10.67 -12.25
C LEU A 198 -12.68 9.95 -12.04
N LEU A 199 -12.06 9.44 -13.10
CA LEU A 199 -10.75 8.81 -13.08
C LEU A 199 -9.69 9.80 -12.59
N THR A 200 -9.76 11.05 -13.05
CA THR A 200 -8.85 12.11 -12.58
C THR A 200 -9.00 12.34 -11.08
N ALA A 201 -10.25 12.41 -10.58
CA ALA A 201 -10.52 12.53 -9.15
C ALA A 201 -10.02 11.31 -8.35
N ILE A 202 -10.16 10.10 -8.90
CA ILE A 202 -9.63 8.86 -8.30
C ILE A 202 -8.11 8.90 -8.20
N LEU A 203 -7.39 9.39 -9.21
CA LEU A 203 -5.93 9.49 -9.17
C LEU A 203 -5.46 10.49 -8.11
N HIS A 204 -6.13 11.63 -7.97
CA HIS A 204 -5.89 12.57 -6.88
C HIS A 204 -6.16 11.94 -5.51
N LEU A 205 -7.26 11.21 -5.37
CA LEU A 205 -7.58 10.49 -4.14
C LEU A 205 -6.52 9.44 -3.79
N ASN A 206 -6.06 8.66 -4.77
CA ASN A 206 -4.99 7.67 -4.59
C ASN A 206 -3.69 8.32 -4.10
N ASN A 207 -3.32 9.45 -4.70
CA ASN A 207 -2.15 10.22 -4.28
C ASN A 207 -2.26 10.68 -2.82
N ARG A 208 -3.44 11.18 -2.42
CA ARG A 208 -3.70 11.58 -1.03
C ARG A 208 -3.69 10.39 -0.07
N LEU A 209 -4.24 9.25 -0.48
CA LEU A 209 -4.24 8.01 0.30
C LEU A 209 -2.81 7.49 0.53
N ALA A 210 -1.94 7.58 -0.48
CA ALA A 210 -0.56 7.16 -0.34
C ALA A 210 0.19 7.99 0.70
N VAL A 211 0.05 9.31 0.66
CA VAL A 211 0.60 10.22 1.68
C VAL A 211 0.00 9.95 3.06
N TRP A 212 -1.32 9.74 3.14
CA TRP A 212 -2.01 9.44 4.39
C TRP A 212 -1.48 8.14 5.01
N HIS A 213 -1.32 7.09 4.21
CA HIS A 213 -0.73 5.83 4.65
C HIS A 213 0.69 6.04 5.17
N GLY A 214 1.54 6.78 4.45
CA GLY A 214 2.91 7.05 4.90
C GLY A 214 2.96 7.76 6.25
N ARG A 215 2.12 8.79 6.44
CA ARG A 215 1.99 9.51 7.72
C ARG A 215 1.48 8.59 8.84
N LEU A 216 0.54 7.70 8.54
CA LEU A 216 0.00 6.74 9.50
C LEU A 216 1.09 5.78 9.99
N VAL A 217 1.92 5.24 9.08
CA VAL A 217 3.04 4.35 9.45
C VAL A 217 4.04 5.09 10.35
N VAL A 218 4.44 6.31 9.98
CA VAL A 218 5.33 7.14 10.82
C VAL A 218 4.73 7.34 12.21
N LYS A 219 3.43 7.66 12.30
CA LYS A 219 2.74 7.89 13.57
C LYS A 219 2.70 6.64 14.46
N ILE A 220 2.48 5.46 13.87
CA ILE A 220 2.47 4.18 14.61
C ILE A 220 3.87 3.85 15.15
N LEU A 221 4.92 4.12 14.38
CA LEU A 221 6.29 3.76 14.79
C LEU A 221 6.91 4.76 15.78
N THR A 222 6.47 6.02 15.75
CA THR A 222 7.03 7.10 16.60
C THR A 222 6.29 7.30 17.93
N ARG A 223 4.99 7.03 18.02
CA ARG A 223 4.24 7.04 19.30
C ARG A 223 4.52 5.79 20.10
#